data_AF-A0A7U2FG41-F1
#
_entry.id   AF-A0A7U2FG41-F1
#
_cell.length_a   1.000
_cell.length_b   1.000
_cell.length_c   1.000
_cell.angle_alpha   90.00
_cell.angle_beta   90.00
_cell.angle_gamma   90.00
#
_symmetry.space_group_name_H-M   'P 1'
#
loop_
_entity.id
_entity.type
_entity.pdbx_description
1 polymer ?
#
loop_
_entity_poly.entity_id
_entity_poly.type
_entity_poly.pdbx_seq_one_letter_code
_entity_poly.pdbx_strand_id
1 'polypeptide(L)'
;MDFTATLTDAEIRTLSDCNLAIHDAIRCFSQSMAGYNSRNESDFEKSFRLKNTIDVFEKRARVEPNAQALAVLMNCEYLLWLLNKDTPQKQNPFLSHWVEAIQRLDATGGQHESNGVAKNDLSADKISAARVLWIKMLLQGEDVKYLLDQTSQQASISLLSDGLREPFDLRPYVRMLEDEGIYEKTPEPDTNGHAAPTQSQNGVDTLHRHTSAKKTIDSTEDLIQQRKADILRNLELDTDTAIFEITRLPISLTYLDFLTTLLTDRTLETHSIDPAPIITQYIQHALRTIERMGKPPAPSDDGEVLEYGKEAQTRHILLLLLFIKSLIRKGLVEMDTLYYEIAEISVRYVWIKEVRDFRNWAEEGIER
;
A
#
# COMPACT_ATOMS: atom_id res chain seq x y z
N MET A 1 11.50 7.88 -16.01
CA MET A 1 10.48 6.82 -16.11
C MET A 1 9.16 7.43 -15.69
N ASP A 2 8.16 7.43 -16.57
CA ASP A 2 6.82 7.95 -16.25
C ASP A 2 6.03 6.87 -15.50
N PHE A 3 5.80 7.08 -14.21
CA PHE A 3 5.09 6.15 -13.32
C PHE A 3 3.56 6.23 -13.45
N THR A 4 3.05 6.95 -14.43
CA THR A 4 1.62 6.96 -14.80
C THR A 4 1.38 6.45 -16.21
N ALA A 5 2.45 6.11 -16.94
CA ALA A 5 2.35 5.70 -18.33
C ALA A 5 1.45 4.48 -18.49
N THR A 6 0.55 4.54 -19.46
CA THR A 6 -0.27 3.44 -19.95
C THR A 6 0.20 3.02 -21.34
N LEU A 7 -0.41 1.98 -21.90
CA LEU A 7 -0.32 1.70 -23.33
C LEU A 7 -0.90 2.89 -24.12
N THR A 8 -0.35 3.13 -25.30
CA THR A 8 -0.86 4.10 -26.27
C THR A 8 -2.14 3.58 -26.93
N ASP A 9 -2.92 4.46 -27.55
CA ASP A 9 -4.14 4.08 -28.27
C ASP A 9 -3.90 3.08 -29.42
N ALA A 10 -2.72 3.09 -30.03
CA ALA A 10 -2.36 2.14 -31.09
C ALA A 10 -2.12 0.73 -30.51
N GLU A 11 -1.40 0.66 -29.40
CA GLU A 11 -1.18 -0.58 -28.65
C GLU A 11 -2.49 -1.15 -28.10
N ILE A 12 -3.31 -0.31 -27.47
CA ILE A 12 -4.63 -0.68 -26.93
C ILE A 12 -5.52 -1.23 -28.04
N ARG A 13 -5.57 -0.58 -29.21
CA ARG A 13 -6.36 -1.07 -30.36
C ARG A 13 -5.99 -2.49 -30.74
N THR A 14 -4.70 -2.80 -30.75
CA THR A 14 -4.18 -4.13 -31.08
C THR A 14 -4.64 -5.18 -30.07
N LEU A 15 -4.60 -4.85 -28.77
CA LEU A 15 -5.01 -5.75 -27.70
C LEU A 15 -6.54 -5.84 -27.50
N SER A 16 -7.29 -4.90 -28.06
CA SER A 16 -8.75 -4.82 -27.92
C SER A 16 -9.53 -5.55 -29.01
N ASP A 17 -8.86 -6.12 -30.03
CA ASP A 17 -9.54 -6.82 -31.12
C ASP A 17 -10.11 -8.16 -30.65
N CYS A 18 -11.44 -8.19 -30.48
CA CYS A 18 -12.18 -9.34 -30.00
C CYS A 18 -12.20 -10.53 -30.97
N ASN A 19 -11.79 -10.32 -32.24
CA ASN A 19 -11.81 -11.36 -33.27
C ASN A 19 -10.47 -12.10 -33.39
N LEU A 20 -9.41 -11.58 -32.78
CA LEU A 20 -8.11 -12.21 -32.79
C LEU A 20 -8.01 -13.25 -31.68
N ALA A 21 -7.33 -14.35 -31.99
CA ALA A 21 -6.86 -15.26 -30.96
C ALA A 21 -5.88 -14.53 -30.04
N ILE A 22 -5.82 -14.91 -28.76
CA ILE A 22 -4.95 -14.26 -27.76
C ILE A 22 -3.50 -14.25 -28.26
N HIS A 23 -2.99 -15.38 -28.76
CA HIS A 23 -1.64 -15.47 -29.33
C HIS A 23 -1.41 -14.50 -30.50
N ASP A 24 -2.40 -14.32 -31.38
CA ASP A 24 -2.30 -13.41 -32.51
C ASP A 24 -2.31 -11.95 -32.08
N ALA A 25 -3.15 -11.58 -31.11
CA ALA A 25 -3.17 -10.24 -30.53
C ALA A 25 -1.81 -9.87 -29.92
N ILE A 26 -1.19 -10.80 -29.19
CA ILE A 26 0.14 -10.63 -28.59
C ILE A 26 1.24 -10.50 -29.64
N ARG A 27 1.18 -11.32 -30.70
CA ARG A 27 2.12 -11.25 -31.82
C ARG A 27 2.01 -9.90 -32.55
N CYS A 28 0.80 -9.45 -32.83
CA CYS A 28 0.55 -8.14 -33.45
C CYS A 28 1.04 -6.99 -32.55
N PHE A 29 0.80 -7.07 -31.24
CA PHE A 29 1.28 -6.09 -30.27
C PHE A 29 2.81 -6.01 -30.26
N SER A 30 3.48 -7.16 -30.23
CA SER A 30 4.95 -7.24 -30.26
C SER A 30 5.55 -6.67 -31.55
N GLN A 31 4.88 -6.87 -32.69
CA GLN A 31 5.29 -6.32 -33.98
C GLN A 31 5.08 -4.80 -34.06
N SER A 32 3.95 -4.30 -33.52
CA SER A 32 3.66 -2.87 -33.42
C SER A 32 4.73 -2.15 -32.58
N MET A 33 5.15 -2.77 -31.48
CA MET A 33 6.21 -2.27 -30.60
C MET A 33 7.59 -2.22 -31.25
N ALA A 34 7.91 -3.19 -32.12
CA ALA A 34 9.18 -3.21 -32.83
C ALA A 34 9.33 -2.08 -33.88
N GLY A 35 8.22 -1.48 -34.33
CA GLY A 35 8.20 -0.43 -35.36
C GLY A 35 8.26 1.01 -34.82
N TYR A 36 7.85 1.23 -33.56
CA TYR A 36 7.94 2.53 -32.89
C TYR A 36 9.23 2.63 -32.05
N ASN A 37 9.64 3.83 -31.65
CA ASN A 37 10.87 4.15 -30.88
C ASN A 37 11.04 3.43 -29.51
N SER A 38 10.34 2.33 -29.24
CA SER A 38 10.37 1.47 -28.03
C SER A 38 11.65 0.62 -27.90
N ARG A 39 12.64 0.77 -28.80
CA ARG A 39 13.89 -0.04 -28.79
C ARG A 39 14.72 0.07 -27.50
N ASN A 40 14.40 1.02 -26.62
CA ASN A 40 15.08 1.26 -25.35
C ASN A 40 14.21 1.01 -24.10
N GLU A 41 12.98 0.54 -24.25
CA GLU A 41 12.07 0.33 -23.11
C GLU A 41 12.38 -1.01 -22.41
N SER A 42 12.63 -0.94 -21.10
CA SER A 42 12.90 -2.11 -20.27
C SER A 42 11.65 -2.97 -20.06
N ASP A 43 11.83 -4.26 -19.81
CA ASP A 43 10.69 -5.17 -19.54
C ASP A 43 9.93 -4.77 -18.26
N PHE A 44 10.62 -4.12 -17.31
CA PHE A 44 9.99 -3.52 -16.15
C PHE A 44 9.06 -2.35 -16.52
N GLU A 45 9.52 -1.41 -17.37
CA GLU A 45 8.69 -0.29 -17.85
C GLU A 45 7.46 -0.78 -18.63
N LYS A 46 7.64 -1.79 -19.49
CA LYS A 46 6.53 -2.42 -20.20
C LYS A 46 5.54 -3.07 -19.25
N SER A 47 6.03 -3.82 -18.27
CA SER A 47 5.20 -4.46 -17.25
C SER A 47 4.40 -3.43 -16.45
N PHE A 48 5.03 -2.29 -16.14
CA PHE A 48 4.38 -1.20 -15.42
C PHE A 48 3.28 -0.51 -16.26
N ARG A 49 3.52 -0.27 -17.56
CA ARG A 49 2.49 0.26 -18.47
C ARG A 49 1.31 -0.70 -18.68
N LEU A 50 1.60 -2.00 -18.79
CA LEU A 50 0.58 -3.06 -18.86
C LEU A 50 -0.28 -3.03 -17.58
N LYS A 51 0.35 -3.03 -16.40
CA LYS A 51 -0.33 -2.95 -15.11
C LYS A 51 -1.22 -1.72 -15.00
N ASN A 52 -0.71 -0.53 -15.33
CA ASN A 52 -1.51 0.70 -15.30
C ASN A 52 -2.68 0.65 -16.29
N THR A 53 -2.49 0.06 -17.46
CA THR A 53 -3.56 -0.13 -18.45
C THR A 53 -4.64 -1.08 -17.92
N ILE A 54 -4.23 -2.15 -17.23
CA ILE A 54 -5.16 -3.07 -16.56
C ILE A 54 -6.01 -2.32 -15.52
N ASP A 55 -5.39 -1.48 -14.67
CA ASP A 55 -6.12 -0.70 -13.65
C ASP A 55 -7.15 0.25 -14.26
N VAL A 56 -6.83 0.89 -15.38
CA VAL A 56 -7.74 1.78 -16.11
C VAL A 56 -8.90 1.00 -16.71
N PHE A 57 -8.60 -0.10 -17.40
CA PHE A 57 -9.62 -0.92 -18.06
C PHE A 57 -10.49 -1.69 -17.09
N GLU A 58 -9.97 -2.04 -15.91
CA GLU A 58 -10.78 -2.59 -14.84
C GLU A 58 -11.83 -1.60 -14.36
N LYS A 59 -11.44 -0.35 -14.07
CA LYS A 59 -12.40 0.69 -13.67
C LYS A 59 -13.42 0.94 -14.76
N ARG A 60 -13.00 0.94 -16.02
CA ARG A 60 -13.89 1.09 -17.17
C ARG A 60 -14.88 -0.07 -17.30
N ALA A 61 -14.42 -1.32 -17.21
CA ALA A 61 -15.28 -2.50 -17.34
C ALA A 61 -16.36 -2.59 -16.26
N ARG A 62 -16.14 -1.98 -15.07
CA ARG A 62 -17.16 -1.85 -14.02
C ARG A 62 -18.32 -0.93 -14.41
N VAL A 63 -18.03 0.12 -15.18
CA VAL A 63 -19.03 1.12 -15.59
C VAL A 63 -19.64 0.78 -16.94
N GLU A 64 -18.82 0.30 -17.87
CA GLU A 64 -19.18 -0.01 -19.25
C GLU A 64 -18.58 -1.38 -19.63
N PRO A 65 -19.19 -2.50 -19.20
CA PRO A 65 -18.72 -3.83 -19.54
C PRO A 65 -18.90 -4.09 -21.04
N ASN A 66 -17.82 -4.44 -21.73
CA ASN A 66 -17.84 -4.74 -23.16
C ASN A 66 -16.70 -5.71 -23.54
N ALA A 67 -16.82 -6.31 -24.73
CA ALA A 67 -15.90 -7.34 -25.20
C ALA A 67 -14.46 -6.81 -25.39
N GLN A 68 -14.32 -5.53 -25.74
CA GLN A 68 -13.01 -4.89 -25.90
C GLN A 68 -12.29 -4.78 -24.56
N ALA A 69 -13.01 -4.41 -23.50
CA ALA A 69 -12.45 -4.33 -22.16
C ALA A 69 -12.01 -5.71 -21.65
N LEU A 70 -12.81 -6.76 -21.91
CA LEU A 70 -12.42 -8.14 -21.64
C LEU A 70 -11.13 -8.53 -22.38
N ALA A 71 -11.07 -8.25 -23.69
CA ALA A 71 -9.91 -8.56 -24.52
C ALA A 71 -8.64 -7.87 -23.99
N VAL A 72 -8.71 -6.56 -23.71
CA VAL A 72 -7.59 -5.81 -23.14
C VAL A 72 -7.15 -6.40 -21.81
N LEU A 73 -8.08 -6.69 -20.89
CA LEU A 73 -7.75 -7.25 -19.58
C LEU A 73 -7.05 -8.60 -19.72
N MET A 74 -7.61 -9.55 -20.46
CA MET A 74 -7.01 -10.88 -20.61
C MET A 74 -5.65 -10.85 -21.30
N ASN A 75 -5.54 -10.07 -22.38
CA ASN A 75 -4.30 -9.97 -23.15
C ASN A 75 -3.19 -9.27 -22.36
N CYS A 76 -3.52 -8.19 -21.64
CA CYS A 76 -2.55 -7.49 -20.78
C CYS A 76 -2.09 -8.37 -19.61
N GLU A 77 -3.00 -9.11 -18.95
CA GLU A 77 -2.62 -10.04 -17.86
C GLU A 77 -1.66 -11.12 -18.37
N TYR A 78 -1.93 -11.69 -19.55
CA TYR A 78 -1.04 -12.66 -20.15
C TYR A 78 0.31 -12.06 -20.54
N LEU A 79 0.34 -10.87 -21.12
CA LEU A 79 1.59 -10.17 -21.45
C LEU A 79 2.40 -9.84 -20.20
N LEU A 80 1.75 -9.36 -19.14
CA LEU A 80 2.39 -9.07 -17.86
C LEU A 80 3.01 -10.32 -17.26
N TRP A 81 2.29 -11.44 -17.30
CA TRP A 81 2.82 -12.74 -16.89
C TRP A 81 3.97 -13.19 -17.78
N LEU A 82 3.82 -13.10 -19.11
CA LEU A 82 4.81 -13.55 -20.09
C LEU A 82 6.15 -12.84 -19.92
N LEU A 83 6.14 -11.53 -19.62
CA LEU A 83 7.35 -10.73 -19.35
C LEU A 83 8.06 -11.12 -18.05
N ASN A 84 7.34 -11.71 -17.09
CA ASN A 84 7.86 -12.00 -15.76
C ASN A 84 7.87 -13.50 -15.42
N LYS A 85 7.53 -14.38 -16.37
CA LYS A 85 7.39 -15.84 -16.13
C LYS A 85 8.71 -16.51 -15.73
N ASP A 86 9.83 -15.97 -16.21
CA ASP A 86 11.17 -16.51 -15.96
C ASP A 86 11.74 -15.99 -14.63
N THR A 87 11.09 -14.98 -14.03
CA THR A 87 11.41 -14.49 -12.68
C THR A 87 10.77 -15.43 -11.66
N PRO A 88 11.53 -15.93 -10.66
CA PRO A 88 10.95 -16.73 -9.57
C PRO A 88 9.76 -16.00 -8.96
N GLN A 89 8.62 -16.68 -8.77
CA GLN A 89 7.37 -16.05 -8.33
C GLN A 89 7.54 -15.18 -7.08
N LYS A 90 8.35 -15.65 -6.11
CA LYS A 90 8.69 -14.89 -4.90
C LYS A 90 9.36 -13.54 -5.18
N GLN A 91 10.14 -13.43 -6.26
CA GLN A 91 10.84 -12.22 -6.68
C GLN A 91 10.08 -11.43 -7.75
N ASN A 92 8.86 -11.86 -8.12
CA ASN A 92 8.10 -11.22 -9.18
C ASN A 92 7.49 -9.91 -8.67
N PRO A 93 7.86 -8.75 -9.23
CA PRO A 93 7.42 -7.44 -8.74
C PRO A 93 5.92 -7.19 -8.92
N PHE A 94 5.22 -8.02 -9.70
CA PHE A 94 3.78 -7.92 -9.96
C PHE A 94 2.97 -9.02 -9.26
N LEU A 95 3.58 -9.83 -8.39
CA LEU A 95 2.85 -10.84 -7.62
C LEU A 95 1.75 -10.23 -6.75
N SER A 96 2.01 -9.08 -6.12
CA SER A 96 1.02 -8.36 -5.31
C SER A 96 -0.20 -7.95 -6.13
N HIS A 97 0.00 -7.45 -7.36
CA HIS A 97 -1.10 -7.10 -8.27
C HIS A 97 -2.04 -8.29 -8.50
N TRP A 98 -1.52 -9.48 -8.78
CA TRP A 98 -2.35 -10.66 -9.03
C TRP A 98 -3.05 -11.16 -7.77
N VAL A 99 -2.36 -11.18 -6.62
CA VAL A 99 -2.96 -11.59 -5.34
C VAL A 99 -4.07 -10.62 -4.92
N GLU A 100 -3.82 -9.31 -4.99
CA GLU A 100 -4.82 -8.27 -4.70
C GLU A 100 -6.01 -8.35 -5.65
N ALA A 101 -5.78 -8.58 -6.94
CA ALA A 101 -6.84 -8.76 -7.92
C ALA A 101 -7.73 -9.96 -7.58
N ILE A 102 -7.13 -11.11 -7.22
CA ILE A 102 -7.88 -12.30 -6.80
C ILE A 102 -8.71 -12.00 -5.53
N GLN A 103 -8.09 -11.47 -4.47
CA GLN A 103 -8.78 -11.19 -3.20
C GLN A 103 -9.97 -10.24 -3.39
N ARG A 104 -9.76 -9.16 -4.15
CA ARG A 104 -10.75 -8.10 -4.34
C ARG A 104 -11.89 -8.53 -5.25
N LEU A 105 -11.62 -9.33 -6.28
CA LEU A 105 -12.63 -9.74 -7.25
C LEU A 105 -13.39 -11.02 -6.83
N ASP A 106 -12.74 -11.95 -6.11
CA ASP A 106 -13.44 -13.10 -5.50
C ASP A 106 -14.38 -12.66 -4.38
N ALA A 107 -13.99 -11.66 -3.57
CA ALA A 107 -14.84 -11.13 -2.49
C ALA A 107 -16.16 -10.52 -3.01
N THR A 108 -16.14 -9.94 -4.22
CA THR A 108 -17.33 -9.40 -4.87
C THR A 108 -18.22 -10.45 -5.55
N GLY A 109 -17.69 -11.64 -5.84
CA GLY A 109 -18.44 -12.73 -6.49
C GLY A 109 -19.38 -13.51 -5.56
N GLY A 110 -19.15 -13.48 -4.24
CA GLY A 110 -19.91 -14.26 -3.26
C GLY A 110 -21.28 -13.68 -2.86
N GLN A 111 -21.67 -12.50 -3.36
CA GLN A 111 -22.93 -11.83 -2.95
C GLN A 111 -24.06 -11.86 -3.99
N HIS A 112 -23.86 -12.47 -5.16
CA HIS A 112 -24.88 -12.53 -6.21
C HIS A 112 -25.09 -13.96 -6.73
N GLU A 113 -25.65 -14.83 -5.89
CA GLU A 113 -26.27 -16.06 -6.39
C GLU A 113 -27.66 -15.80 -6.96
N SER A 114 -27.82 -16.22 -8.21
CA SER A 114 -29.06 -16.55 -8.91
C SER A 114 -30.05 -15.40 -9.19
N ASN A 115 -29.99 -14.88 -10.42
CA ASN A 115 -31.20 -14.62 -11.18
C ASN A 115 -30.93 -14.59 -12.68
N GLY A 116 -31.54 -15.53 -13.40
CA GLY A 116 -31.86 -15.43 -14.83
C GLY A 116 -30.70 -15.54 -15.82
N VAL A 117 -30.55 -16.71 -16.43
CA VAL A 117 -29.69 -16.95 -17.59
C VAL A 117 -30.19 -16.11 -18.78
N ALA A 118 -29.63 -14.92 -18.98
CA ALA A 118 -29.53 -14.28 -20.29
C ALA A 118 -28.20 -14.71 -20.92
N LYS A 119 -28.29 -15.57 -21.93
CA LYS A 119 -27.21 -16.42 -22.44
C LYS A 119 -26.14 -15.70 -23.28
N ASN A 120 -26.06 -14.36 -23.27
CA ASN A 120 -25.07 -13.64 -24.09
C ASN A 120 -24.65 -12.25 -23.60
N ASP A 121 -25.21 -11.71 -22.51
CA ASP A 121 -24.77 -10.41 -22.01
C ASP A 121 -23.50 -10.55 -21.17
N LEU A 122 -22.46 -9.84 -21.60
CA LEU A 122 -21.21 -9.69 -20.89
C LEU A 122 -21.41 -8.67 -19.76
N SER A 123 -21.47 -9.15 -18.51
CA SER A 123 -21.59 -8.29 -17.33
C SER A 123 -20.22 -8.01 -16.70
N ALA A 124 -20.14 -6.95 -15.88
CA ALA A 124 -18.93 -6.64 -15.12
C ALA A 124 -18.49 -7.81 -14.22
N ASP A 125 -19.45 -8.57 -13.67
CA ASP A 125 -19.18 -9.74 -12.84
C ASP A 125 -18.58 -10.89 -13.66
N LYS A 126 -19.11 -11.15 -14.87
CA LYS A 126 -18.55 -12.18 -15.77
C LYS A 126 -17.13 -11.81 -16.22
N ILE A 127 -16.87 -10.53 -16.51
CA ILE A 127 -15.52 -10.06 -16.84
C ILE A 127 -14.58 -10.25 -15.64
N SER A 128 -15.02 -9.89 -14.44
CA SER A 128 -14.23 -10.04 -13.21
C SER A 128 -13.93 -11.50 -12.90
N ALA A 129 -14.94 -12.38 -12.98
CA ALA A 129 -14.80 -13.81 -12.75
C ALA A 129 -13.88 -14.47 -13.79
N ALA A 130 -14.04 -14.16 -15.08
CA ALA A 130 -13.17 -14.66 -16.14
C ALA A 130 -11.72 -14.21 -15.93
N ARG A 131 -11.50 -12.94 -15.55
CA ARG A 131 -10.16 -12.42 -15.24
C ARG A 131 -9.54 -13.14 -14.05
N VAL A 132 -10.28 -13.40 -12.98
CA VAL A 132 -9.75 -14.12 -11.82
C VAL A 132 -9.33 -15.54 -12.19
N LEU A 133 -10.18 -16.28 -12.92
CA LEU A 133 -9.84 -17.63 -13.39
C LEU A 133 -8.61 -17.62 -14.29
N TRP A 134 -8.50 -16.62 -15.17
CA TRP A 134 -7.32 -16.42 -16.01
C TRP A 134 -6.06 -16.22 -15.16
N ILE A 135 -6.07 -15.30 -14.19
CA ILE A 135 -4.92 -15.03 -13.32
C ILE A 135 -4.53 -16.28 -12.51
N LYS A 136 -5.51 -17.00 -11.94
CA LYS A 136 -5.26 -18.22 -11.16
C LYS A 136 -4.53 -19.27 -11.99
N MET A 137 -5.00 -19.50 -13.21
CA MET A 137 -4.40 -20.46 -14.15
C MET A 137 -2.96 -20.05 -14.56
N LEU A 138 -2.71 -18.75 -14.75
CA LEU A 138 -1.35 -18.23 -15.03
C LEU A 138 -0.39 -18.44 -13.86
N LEU A 139 -0.85 -18.21 -12.62
CA LEU A 139 -0.05 -18.40 -11.42
C LEU A 139 0.26 -19.88 -11.14
N GLN A 140 -0.69 -20.78 -11.37
CA GLN A 140 -0.48 -22.23 -11.24
C GLN A 140 0.48 -22.79 -12.30
N GLY A 141 0.79 -22.04 -13.36
CA GLY A 141 1.60 -22.52 -14.47
C GLY A 141 0.92 -23.63 -15.26
N GLU A 142 -0.41 -23.66 -15.29
CA GLU A 142 -1.16 -24.61 -16.12
C GLU A 142 -0.88 -24.38 -17.60
N ASP A 143 -1.08 -25.42 -18.43
CA ASP A 143 -0.91 -25.29 -19.88
C ASP A 143 -2.04 -24.46 -20.48
N VAL A 144 -1.76 -23.18 -20.71
CA VAL A 144 -2.71 -22.22 -21.28
C VAL A 144 -2.80 -22.28 -22.81
N LYS A 145 -2.00 -23.12 -23.51
CA LYS A 145 -1.91 -23.12 -24.98
C LYS A 145 -3.26 -23.26 -25.68
N TYR A 146 -4.12 -24.14 -25.17
CA TYR A 146 -5.44 -24.37 -25.77
C TYR A 146 -6.36 -23.13 -25.70
N LEU A 147 -6.13 -22.23 -24.75
CA LEU A 147 -6.85 -20.95 -24.64
C LEU A 147 -6.17 -19.85 -25.45
N LEU A 148 -4.86 -19.94 -25.69
CA LEU A 148 -4.15 -18.97 -26.53
C LEU A 148 -4.59 -18.99 -28.00
N ASP A 149 -5.05 -20.14 -28.47
CA ASP A 149 -5.61 -20.32 -29.83
C ASP A 149 -7.06 -19.84 -29.95
N GLN A 150 -7.68 -19.38 -28.84
CA GLN A 150 -9.04 -18.86 -28.79
C GLN A 150 -9.04 -17.33 -28.73
N THR A 151 -10.17 -16.71 -29.10
CA THR A 151 -10.39 -15.29 -28.80
C THR A 151 -10.60 -15.09 -27.30
N SER A 152 -10.34 -13.88 -26.77
CA SER A 152 -10.54 -13.59 -25.34
C SER A 152 -11.98 -13.88 -24.87
N GLN A 153 -12.97 -13.70 -25.76
CA GLN A 153 -14.36 -14.05 -25.48
C GLN A 153 -14.55 -15.57 -25.36
N GLN A 154 -14.04 -16.35 -26.31
CA GLN A 154 -14.11 -17.81 -26.26
C GLN A 154 -13.36 -18.38 -25.06
N ALA A 155 -12.17 -17.85 -24.76
CA ALA A 155 -11.38 -18.23 -23.61
C ALA A 155 -12.13 -17.93 -22.29
N SER A 156 -12.79 -16.76 -22.19
CA SER A 156 -13.60 -16.42 -21.03
C SER A 156 -14.79 -17.37 -20.82
N ILE A 157 -15.46 -17.79 -21.91
CA ILE A 157 -16.58 -18.73 -21.85
C ILE A 157 -16.08 -20.11 -21.39
N SER A 158 -14.96 -20.57 -21.94
CA SER A 158 -14.33 -21.84 -21.56
C SER A 158 -13.94 -21.82 -20.08
N LEU A 159 -13.26 -20.77 -19.60
CA LEU A 159 -12.87 -20.62 -18.19
C LEU A 159 -14.08 -20.63 -17.26
N LEU A 160 -15.12 -19.87 -17.57
CA LEU A 160 -16.32 -19.79 -16.73
C LEU A 160 -17.14 -21.08 -16.72
N SER A 161 -17.05 -21.90 -17.78
CA SER A 161 -17.81 -23.15 -17.90
C SER A 161 -17.05 -24.33 -17.30
N ASP A 162 -15.75 -24.44 -17.59
CA ASP A 162 -14.93 -25.58 -17.22
C ASP A 162 -14.27 -25.40 -15.84
N GLY A 163 -14.09 -24.15 -15.40
CA GLY A 163 -13.37 -23.83 -14.17
C GLY A 163 -11.87 -24.10 -14.26
N LEU A 164 -11.22 -24.19 -13.10
CA LEU A 164 -9.82 -24.61 -12.99
C LEU A 164 -9.71 -26.13 -12.94
N ARG A 165 -8.64 -26.69 -13.50
CA ARG A 165 -8.38 -28.13 -13.44
C ARG A 165 -8.04 -28.57 -12.03
N GLU A 166 -7.24 -27.77 -11.33
CA GLU A 166 -6.89 -27.98 -9.93
C GLU A 166 -7.39 -26.85 -9.03
N PRO A 167 -7.77 -27.16 -7.77
CA PRO A 167 -8.18 -26.15 -6.82
C PRO A 167 -7.03 -25.15 -6.59
N PHE A 168 -7.34 -23.86 -6.71
CA PHE A 168 -6.37 -22.80 -6.47
C PHE A 168 -6.31 -22.44 -4.99
N ASP A 169 -5.14 -22.61 -4.37
CA ASP A 169 -4.85 -22.06 -3.05
C ASP A 169 -4.10 -20.73 -3.18
N LEU A 170 -4.68 -19.66 -2.65
CA LEU A 170 -4.06 -18.34 -2.64
C LEU A 170 -2.98 -18.23 -1.55
N ARG A 171 -3.03 -19.07 -0.51
CA ARG A 171 -2.15 -18.97 0.67
C ARG A 171 -0.66 -19.07 0.36
N PRO A 172 -0.18 -19.94 -0.54
CA PRO A 172 1.24 -19.97 -0.91
C PRO A 172 1.72 -18.64 -1.48
N TYR A 173 0.91 -17.98 -2.32
CA TYR A 173 1.26 -16.69 -2.90
C TYR A 173 1.20 -15.56 -1.87
N VAL A 174 0.21 -15.59 -0.97
CA VAL A 174 0.15 -14.68 0.18
C VAL A 174 1.39 -14.87 1.06
N ARG A 175 1.79 -16.10 1.39
CA ARG A 175 3.02 -16.38 2.14
C ARG A 175 4.28 -15.89 1.42
N MET A 176 4.36 -16.01 0.10
CA MET A 176 5.47 -15.43 -0.66
C MET A 176 5.51 -13.91 -0.49
N LEU A 177 4.37 -13.24 -0.53
CA LEU A 177 4.27 -11.80 -0.27
C LEU A 177 4.55 -11.46 1.21
N GLU A 178 4.16 -12.29 2.16
CA GLU A 178 4.49 -12.14 3.58
C GLU A 178 5.99 -12.29 3.84
N ASP A 179 6.62 -13.27 3.21
CA ASP A 179 8.06 -13.53 3.29
C ASP A 179 8.88 -12.38 2.71
N GLU A 180 8.44 -11.80 1.60
CA GLU A 180 9.04 -10.60 1.00
C GLU A 180 8.65 -9.30 1.74
N GLY A 181 7.83 -9.41 2.79
CA GLY A 181 7.36 -8.29 3.59
C GLY A 181 6.44 -7.33 2.84
N ILE A 182 5.77 -7.80 1.78
CA ILE A 182 4.73 -7.10 1.03
C ILE A 182 3.37 -7.25 1.74
N TYR A 183 3.05 -8.42 2.28
CA TYR A 183 1.84 -8.69 3.08
C TYR A 183 2.17 -8.90 4.57
N GLU A 184 1.20 -8.69 5.45
CA GLU A 184 1.31 -9.00 6.88
C GLU A 184 1.14 -10.51 7.11
N LYS A 185 1.95 -11.10 7.99
CA LYS A 185 1.85 -12.54 8.29
C LYS A 185 0.51 -12.89 8.91
N THR A 186 -0.24 -13.75 8.23
CA THR A 186 -1.48 -14.33 8.76
C THR A 186 -1.15 -15.14 10.02
N PRO A 187 -1.76 -14.87 11.20
CA PRO A 187 -1.50 -15.63 12.42
C PRO A 187 -1.79 -17.12 12.16
N GLU A 188 -0.81 -17.99 12.42
CA GLU A 188 -1.04 -19.42 12.29
C GLU A 188 -2.11 -19.85 13.31
N PRO A 189 -3.12 -20.65 12.91
CA PRO A 189 -4.07 -21.19 13.87
C PRO A 189 -3.32 -22.15 14.79
N ASP A 190 -3.37 -21.87 16.10
CA ASP A 190 -2.79 -22.66 17.19
C ASP A 190 -3.09 -24.15 17.01
N THR A 191 -2.15 -24.86 16.37
CA THR A 191 -2.19 -26.31 16.24
C THR A 191 -1.40 -26.88 17.40
N ASN A 192 -1.97 -26.77 18.61
CA ASN A 192 -1.62 -27.61 19.74
C ASN A 192 -2.87 -27.89 20.55
N GLY A 193 -3.63 -28.88 20.08
CA GLY A 193 -4.62 -29.54 20.91
C GLY A 193 -3.94 -30.35 21.99
N HIS A 194 -4.11 -29.96 23.25
CA HIS A 194 -4.10 -30.87 24.39
C HIS A 194 -5.44 -30.78 25.12
N ALA A 195 -6.00 -31.96 25.40
CA ALA A 195 -7.36 -32.20 25.82
C ALA A 195 -7.68 -31.73 27.25
N ALA A 196 -8.91 -31.22 27.44
CA ALA A 196 -9.89 -31.37 28.54
C ALA A 196 -9.41 -31.69 30.00
N PRO A 197 -10.07 -31.17 31.07
CA PRO A 197 -11.53 -31.29 31.17
C PRO A 197 -12.34 -30.16 31.81
N THR A 198 -13.59 -30.16 31.37
CA THR A 198 -14.79 -29.52 31.90
C THR A 198 -15.03 -29.89 33.37
N GLN A 199 -15.26 -28.89 34.23
CA GLN A 199 -16.14 -29.03 35.39
C GLN A 199 -17.01 -27.78 35.56
N SER A 200 -18.24 -28.07 35.93
CA SER A 200 -19.44 -27.27 35.85
C SER A 200 -19.93 -26.81 37.23
N GLN A 201 -20.78 -25.77 37.23
CA GLN A 201 -21.83 -25.43 38.21
C GLN A 201 -21.52 -24.51 39.41
N ASN A 202 -22.06 -23.29 39.27
CA ASN A 202 -23.12 -22.64 40.08
C ASN A 202 -22.93 -22.25 41.56
N GLY A 203 -23.15 -20.94 41.79
CA GLY A 203 -23.96 -20.36 42.88
C GLY A 203 -23.19 -19.98 44.16
N VAL A 204 -23.45 -18.89 44.90
CA VAL A 204 -24.48 -17.83 44.96
C VAL A 204 -23.90 -16.70 45.85
N ASP A 205 -24.24 -15.43 45.54
CA ASP A 205 -24.37 -14.19 46.35
C ASP A 205 -23.55 -14.01 47.67
N THR A 206 -23.04 -12.83 48.07
CA THR A 206 -23.72 -11.53 48.10
C THR A 206 -22.75 -10.40 48.51
N LEU A 207 -22.93 -9.24 47.87
CA LEU A 207 -23.01 -7.88 48.43
C LEU A 207 -21.78 -6.97 48.74
N HIS A 208 -21.78 -5.86 47.97
CA HIS A 208 -21.41 -4.47 48.27
C HIS A 208 -19.94 -4.04 48.39
N ARG A 209 -19.49 -3.28 47.38
CA ARG A 209 -19.35 -1.81 47.52
C ARG A 209 -19.32 -1.12 46.16
N HIS A 210 -20.27 -0.19 45.96
CA HIS A 210 -20.27 0.81 44.89
C HIS A 210 -18.98 1.63 44.92
N THR A 211 -18.38 1.94 43.77
CA THR A 211 -18.51 3.26 43.12
C THR A 211 -17.63 3.38 41.86
N SER A 212 -18.20 4.09 40.88
CA SER A 212 -17.53 4.86 39.83
C SER A 212 -16.96 4.14 38.62
N ALA A 213 -17.82 4.05 37.60
CA ALA A 213 -17.42 4.37 36.24
C ALA A 213 -16.70 5.75 36.18
N LYS A 214 -15.82 5.92 35.19
CA LYS A 214 -15.41 7.22 34.60
C LYS A 214 -14.27 7.98 35.32
N LYS A 215 -12.99 7.57 35.16
CA LYS A 215 -11.83 8.45 35.42
C LYS A 215 -10.48 7.98 34.83
N THR A 216 -10.41 7.68 33.53
CA THR A 216 -9.12 7.33 32.88
C THR A 216 -8.73 8.27 31.74
N ILE A 217 -9.60 9.22 31.35
CA ILE A 217 -9.34 10.14 30.24
C ILE A 217 -8.58 11.40 30.72
N ASP A 218 -8.88 11.93 31.91
CA ASP A 218 -8.19 13.13 32.46
C ASP A 218 -6.67 12.92 32.66
N SER A 219 -6.24 11.72 33.07
CA SER A 219 -4.84 11.48 33.47
C SER A 219 -3.82 11.53 32.32
N THR A 220 -4.27 11.34 31.08
CA THR A 220 -3.36 11.33 29.91
C THR A 220 -3.14 12.75 29.37
N GLU A 221 -4.20 13.55 29.34
CA GLU A 221 -4.16 14.93 28.86
C GLU A 221 -3.39 15.83 29.85
N ASP A 222 -3.59 15.64 31.16
CA ASP A 222 -2.82 16.31 32.21
C ASP A 222 -1.32 16.02 32.11
N LEU A 223 -0.94 14.77 31.82
CA LEU A 223 0.47 14.37 31.67
C LEU A 223 1.12 15.01 30.43
N ILE A 224 0.37 15.08 29.32
CA ILE A 224 0.82 15.75 28.10
C ILE A 224 1.02 17.24 28.37
N GLN A 225 0.07 17.88 29.06
CA GLN A 225 0.14 19.31 29.35
C GLN A 225 1.27 19.65 30.33
N GLN A 226 1.48 18.80 31.33
CA GLN A 226 2.61 18.92 32.24
C GLN A 226 3.95 18.81 31.49
N ARG A 227 4.09 17.83 30.60
CA ARG A 227 5.31 17.67 29.80
C ARG A 227 5.59 18.88 28.90
N LYS A 228 4.56 19.49 28.31
CA LYS A 228 4.71 20.75 27.55
C LYS A 228 5.17 21.90 28.43
N ALA A 229 4.60 22.03 29.64
CA ALA A 229 4.98 23.05 30.60
C ALA A 229 6.43 22.86 31.10
N ASP A 230 6.85 21.62 31.31
CA ASP A 230 8.23 21.30 31.70
C ASP A 230 9.23 21.71 30.61
N ILE A 231 8.93 21.44 29.33
CA ILE A 231 9.77 21.89 28.20
C ILE A 231 9.89 23.42 28.16
N LEU A 232 8.76 24.12 28.28
CA LEU A 232 8.75 25.59 28.29
C LEU A 232 9.56 26.16 29.46
N ARG A 233 9.44 25.56 30.64
CA ARG A 233 10.24 25.94 31.82
C ARG A 233 11.73 25.64 31.60
N ASN A 234 12.06 24.51 30.98
CA ASN A 234 13.44 24.14 30.69
C ASN A 234 14.07 25.07 29.65
N LEU A 235 13.31 25.65 28.71
CA LEU A 235 13.85 26.67 27.79
C LEU A 235 14.41 27.91 28.53
N GLU A 236 13.84 28.24 29.70
CA GLU A 236 14.32 29.33 30.56
C GLU A 236 15.49 28.91 31.49
N LEU A 237 15.48 27.67 31.98
CA LEU A 237 16.39 27.21 33.04
C LEU A 237 17.59 26.41 32.54
N ASP A 238 17.38 25.55 31.54
CA ASP A 238 18.35 24.62 30.99
C ASP A 238 18.02 24.32 29.52
N THR A 239 18.56 25.17 28.65
CA THR A 239 18.28 25.15 27.21
C THR A 239 18.70 23.84 26.56
N ASP A 240 19.78 23.21 27.00
CA ASP A 240 20.28 21.95 26.41
C ASP A 240 19.31 20.80 26.70
N THR A 241 18.79 20.74 27.92
CA THR A 241 17.76 19.76 28.30
C THR A 241 16.47 19.98 27.50
N ALA A 242 16.04 21.23 27.32
CA ALA A 242 14.86 21.53 26.51
C ALA A 242 15.02 21.11 25.04
N ILE A 243 16.19 21.39 24.44
CA ILE A 243 16.49 20.97 23.05
C ILE A 243 16.47 19.44 22.93
N PHE A 244 17.06 18.74 23.89
CA PHE A 244 17.06 17.28 23.92
C PHE A 244 15.63 16.71 24.03
N GLU A 245 14.77 17.32 24.83
CA GLU A 245 13.37 16.91 24.99
C GLU A 245 12.55 17.17 23.71
N ILE A 246 12.72 18.36 23.11
CA ILE A 246 12.02 18.76 21.87
C ILE A 246 12.36 17.82 20.71
N THR A 247 13.64 17.50 20.51
CA THR A 247 14.10 16.63 19.41
C THR A 247 13.61 15.19 19.52
N ARG A 248 13.15 14.75 20.70
CA ARG A 248 12.69 13.39 20.98
C ARG A 248 11.19 13.27 21.22
N LEU A 249 10.43 14.32 20.93
CA LEU A 249 8.98 14.28 21.09
C LEU A 249 8.35 13.17 20.21
N PRO A 250 7.32 12.45 20.70
CA PRO A 250 6.60 11.47 19.89
C PRO A 250 5.97 12.09 18.64
N ILE A 251 5.85 11.30 17.58
CA ILE A 251 5.21 11.70 16.33
C ILE A 251 3.69 11.59 16.50
N SER A 252 3.10 12.55 17.22
CA SER A 252 1.65 12.64 17.42
C SER A 252 1.16 14.04 17.10
N LEU A 253 -0.11 14.16 16.70
CA LEU A 253 -0.71 15.45 16.35
C LEU A 253 -0.52 16.50 17.46
N THR A 254 -0.65 16.09 18.72
CA THR A 254 -0.54 16.98 19.88
C THR A 254 0.84 17.59 20.08
N TYR A 255 1.91 16.84 19.77
CA TYR A 255 3.28 17.33 19.86
C TYR A 255 3.73 18.06 18.59
N LEU A 256 3.26 17.64 17.41
CA LEU A 256 3.50 18.34 16.15
C LEU A 256 2.86 19.74 16.14
N ASP A 257 1.66 19.88 16.72
CA ASP A 257 1.01 21.17 16.90
C ASP A 257 1.81 22.06 17.87
N PHE A 258 2.25 21.50 19.00
CA PHE A 258 3.11 22.20 19.96
C PHE A 258 4.43 22.69 19.33
N LEU A 259 5.13 21.85 18.57
CA LEU A 259 6.31 22.24 17.80
C LEU A 259 6.01 23.37 16.81
N THR A 260 4.87 23.29 16.12
CA THR A 260 4.43 24.35 15.20
C THR A 260 4.15 25.66 15.93
N THR A 261 3.56 25.62 17.13
CA THR A 261 3.33 26.79 17.99
C THR A 261 4.64 27.43 18.43
N LEU A 262 5.62 26.64 18.90
CA LEU A 262 6.94 27.15 19.32
C LEU A 262 7.64 27.93 18.19
N LEU A 263 7.53 27.45 16.95
CA LEU A 263 8.08 28.13 15.77
C LEU A 263 7.27 29.37 15.38
N THR A 264 5.94 29.28 15.43
CA THR A 264 5.07 30.39 15.03
C THR A 264 5.21 31.58 16.00
N ASP A 265 5.30 31.29 17.29
CA ASP A 265 5.42 32.27 18.36
C ASP A 265 6.87 32.77 18.56
N ARG A 266 7.81 32.25 17.76
CA ARG A 266 9.25 32.54 17.84
C ARG A 266 9.83 32.32 19.24
N THR A 267 9.31 31.31 19.94
CA THR A 267 9.72 31.02 21.32
C THR A 267 11.18 30.60 21.36
N LEU A 268 11.64 29.79 20.41
CA LEU A 268 13.03 29.34 20.33
C LEU A 268 13.98 30.52 20.09
N GLU A 269 13.65 31.39 19.16
CA GLU A 269 14.46 32.57 18.83
C GLU A 269 14.51 33.57 20.00
N THR A 270 13.44 33.66 20.79
CA THR A 270 13.40 34.46 22.02
C THR A 270 14.44 33.99 23.04
N HIS A 271 14.74 32.69 23.05
CA HIS A 271 15.81 32.09 23.86
C HIS A 271 17.16 32.03 23.13
N SER A 272 17.34 32.76 22.03
CA SER A 272 18.56 32.77 21.19
C SER A 272 18.92 31.42 20.59
N ILE A 273 17.90 30.60 20.30
CA ILE A 273 18.04 29.27 19.71
C ILE A 273 17.65 29.33 18.24
N ASP A 274 18.51 28.78 17.37
CA ASP A 274 18.18 28.61 15.96
C ASP A 274 17.19 27.42 15.79
N PRO A 275 15.98 27.64 15.24
CA PRO A 275 15.00 26.57 15.04
C PRO A 275 15.42 25.55 13.98
N ALA A 276 16.20 25.93 12.97
CA ALA A 276 16.50 25.06 11.82
C ALA A 276 17.24 23.76 12.21
N PRO A 277 18.33 23.81 13.01
CA PRO A 277 19.00 22.61 13.51
C PRO A 277 18.10 21.70 14.36
N ILE A 278 17.18 22.29 15.15
CA ILE A 278 16.27 21.53 16.02
C ILE A 278 15.26 20.75 15.20
N ILE A 279 14.66 21.39 14.20
CA ILE A 279 13.67 20.73 13.33
C ILE A 279 14.34 19.63 12.50
N THR A 280 15.55 19.88 11.99
CA THR A 280 16.34 18.87 11.29
C THR A 280 16.61 17.66 12.18
N GLN A 281 17.07 17.89 13.41
CA GLN A 281 17.33 16.82 14.38
C GLN A 281 16.06 16.07 14.80
N TYR A 282 14.94 16.77 14.97
CA TYR A 282 13.64 16.17 15.25
C TYR A 282 13.21 15.24 14.11
N ILE A 283 13.26 15.70 12.86
CA ILE A 283 12.91 14.90 11.68
C ILE A 283 13.82 13.66 11.60
N GLN A 284 15.12 13.83 11.76
CA GLN A 284 16.08 12.72 11.76
C GLN A 284 15.82 11.70 12.87
N HIS A 285 15.46 12.17 14.08
CA HIS A 285 15.07 11.28 15.19
C HIS A 285 13.74 10.57 14.91
N ALA A 286 12.75 11.28 14.35
CA ALA A 286 11.48 10.73 13.94
C ALA A 286 11.67 9.63 12.88
N LEU A 287 12.51 9.85 11.86
CA LEU A 287 12.82 8.85 10.83
C LEU A 287 13.48 7.60 11.41
N ARG A 288 14.40 7.75 12.37
CA ARG A 288 15.00 6.59 13.08
C ARG A 288 13.97 5.83 13.90
N THR A 289 13.05 6.55 14.55
CA THR A 289 11.94 5.94 15.31
C THR A 289 11.01 5.16 14.37
N ILE A 290 10.64 5.75 13.24
CA ILE A 290 9.84 5.10 12.19
C ILE A 290 10.58 3.88 11.63
N GLU A 291 11.88 3.97 11.37
CA GLU A 291 12.68 2.83 10.89
C GLU A 291 12.64 1.66 11.87
N ARG A 292 12.73 1.95 13.19
CA ARG A 292 12.62 0.94 14.24
C ARG A 292 11.25 0.27 14.27
N MET A 293 10.17 1.01 13.98
CA MET A 293 8.82 0.43 13.84
C MET A 293 8.76 -0.63 12.73
N GLY A 294 9.68 -0.63 11.76
CA GLY A 294 9.73 -1.64 10.70
C GLY A 294 10.25 -3.01 11.14
N LYS A 295 10.79 -3.11 12.36
CA LYS A 295 11.33 -4.35 12.92
C LYS A 295 10.54 -4.71 14.19
N PRO A 296 10.30 -6.00 14.47
CA PRO A 296 9.70 -6.39 15.74
C PRO A 296 10.59 -5.96 16.90
N PRO A 297 10.02 -5.54 18.05
CA PRO A 297 10.79 -5.18 19.23
C PRO A 297 11.68 -6.35 19.65
N ALA A 298 12.94 -6.07 20.00
CA ALA A 298 13.83 -7.09 20.51
C ALA A 298 13.26 -7.63 21.84
N PRO A 299 13.45 -8.92 22.18
CA PRO A 299 12.87 -9.56 23.37
C PRO A 299 13.39 -9.02 24.73
N SER A 300 14.09 -7.90 24.73
CA SER A 300 14.75 -7.28 25.89
C SER A 300 14.49 -5.78 26.03
N ASP A 301 13.63 -5.18 25.19
CA ASP A 301 13.19 -3.78 25.37
C ASP A 301 11.96 -3.72 26.29
N ASP A 302 12.19 -3.62 27.60
CA ASP A 302 11.18 -3.41 28.65
C ASP A 302 10.58 -1.98 28.67
N GLY A 303 10.50 -1.28 27.54
CA GLY A 303 10.11 0.13 27.52
C GLY A 303 9.43 0.56 26.24
N GLU A 304 8.15 0.94 26.37
CA GLU A 304 7.23 1.40 25.32
C GLU A 304 6.84 0.35 24.27
N VAL A 305 5.56 -0.05 24.32
CA VAL A 305 4.91 -0.78 23.23
C VAL A 305 4.82 0.15 22.02
N LEU A 306 5.91 0.26 21.26
CA LEU A 306 5.92 0.92 19.97
C LEU A 306 5.06 0.09 19.03
N GLU A 307 4.03 0.72 18.44
CA GLU A 307 3.33 0.14 17.30
C GLU A 307 4.37 -0.19 16.23
N TYR A 308 4.49 -1.46 15.87
CA TYR A 308 5.45 -1.95 14.89
C TYR A 308 4.71 -2.49 13.66
N GLY A 309 5.37 -2.52 12.52
CA GLY A 309 4.81 -2.89 11.23
C GLY A 309 4.80 -1.74 10.23
N LYS A 310 4.64 -2.08 8.94
CA LYS A 310 4.62 -1.11 7.85
C LYS A 310 3.41 -0.17 7.91
N GLU A 311 2.30 -0.57 8.54
CA GLU A 311 1.15 0.31 8.77
C GLU A 311 1.49 1.43 9.76
N ALA A 312 2.12 1.09 10.90
CA ALA A 312 2.63 2.07 11.85
C ALA A 312 3.65 3.01 11.17
N GLN A 313 4.58 2.46 10.39
CA GLN A 313 5.51 3.29 9.60
C GLN A 313 4.78 4.24 8.66
N THR A 314 3.78 3.75 7.92
CA THR A 314 3.02 4.57 6.97
C THR A 314 2.31 5.70 7.69
N ARG A 315 1.59 5.40 8.78
CA ARG A 315 0.86 6.40 9.59
C ARG A 315 1.78 7.50 10.10
N HIS A 316 2.95 7.12 10.63
CA HIS A 316 3.91 8.07 11.18
C HIS A 316 4.63 8.87 10.08
N ILE A 317 4.90 8.28 8.92
CA ILE A 317 5.40 9.00 7.75
C ILE A 317 4.36 10.02 7.25
N LEU A 318 3.08 9.65 7.14
CA LEU A 318 2.04 10.58 6.71
C LEU A 318 1.93 11.79 7.66
N LEU A 319 1.97 11.56 8.97
CA LEU A 319 2.00 12.64 9.96
C LEU A 319 3.23 13.53 9.81
N LEU A 320 4.41 12.92 9.61
CA LEU A 320 5.66 13.65 9.40
C LEU A 320 5.64 14.48 8.11
N LEU A 321 5.11 13.94 7.00
CA LEU A 321 4.94 14.66 5.73
C LEU A 321 3.98 15.85 5.87
N LEU A 322 2.86 15.67 6.56
CA LEU A 322 1.90 16.76 6.84
C LEU A 322 2.54 17.87 7.67
N PHE A 323 3.34 17.49 8.67
CA PHE A 323 4.09 18.43 9.48
C PHE A 323 5.11 19.22 8.64
N ILE A 324 5.99 18.55 7.90
CA ILE A 324 7.00 19.19 7.04
C ILE A 324 6.32 20.13 6.02
N LYS A 325 5.25 19.66 5.37
CA LYS A 325 4.46 20.46 4.43
C LYS A 325 3.87 21.72 5.08
N SER A 326 3.40 21.61 6.32
CA SER A 326 2.88 22.74 7.10
C SER A 326 3.98 23.76 7.42
N LEU A 327 5.17 23.32 7.83
CA LEU A 327 6.29 24.21 8.14
C LEU A 327 6.70 25.04 6.93
N ILE A 328 6.86 24.40 5.77
CA ILE A 328 7.26 25.07 4.52
C ILE A 328 6.17 26.02 4.05
N ARG A 329 4.90 25.59 4.02
CA ARG A 329 3.78 26.44 3.57
C ARG A 329 3.58 27.69 4.43
N LYS A 330 3.88 27.61 5.73
CA LYS A 330 3.80 28.74 6.66
C LYS A 330 5.07 29.59 6.67
N GLY A 331 6.11 29.22 5.91
CA GLY A 331 7.39 29.92 5.90
C GLY A 331 8.13 29.84 7.24
N LEU A 332 7.86 28.82 8.05
CA LEU A 332 8.51 28.61 9.35
C LEU A 332 9.91 27.99 9.19
N VAL A 333 10.10 27.19 8.14
CA VAL A 333 11.38 26.60 7.75
C VAL A 333 11.50 26.64 6.24
N GLU A 334 12.66 27.04 5.73
CA GLU A 334 12.94 27.09 4.30
C GLU A 334 13.09 25.68 3.70
N MET A 335 12.71 25.54 2.43
CA MET A 335 12.82 24.26 1.71
C MET A 335 14.28 23.77 1.65
N ASP A 336 15.21 24.68 1.39
CA ASP A 336 16.64 24.37 1.26
C ASP A 336 17.24 23.77 2.54
N THR A 337 16.74 24.22 3.70
CA THR A 337 17.14 23.69 5.01
C THR A 337 16.77 22.23 5.19
N LEU A 338 15.67 21.78 4.58
CA LEU A 338 15.14 20.41 4.71
C LEU A 338 15.42 19.54 3.47
N TYR A 339 16.26 20.01 2.55
CA TYR A 339 16.50 19.35 1.28
C TYR A 339 16.93 17.88 1.45
N TYR A 340 17.89 17.62 2.35
CA TYR A 340 18.42 16.28 2.56
C TYR A 340 17.41 15.35 3.26
N GLU A 341 16.64 15.86 4.20
CA GLU A 341 15.57 15.13 4.90
C GLU A 341 14.46 14.74 3.91
N ILE A 342 14.04 15.67 3.05
CA ILE A 342 13.03 15.43 2.02
C ILE A 342 13.52 14.40 1.01
N ALA A 343 14.77 14.51 0.55
CA ALA A 343 15.40 13.54 -0.34
C ALA A 343 15.48 12.15 0.31
N GLU A 344 15.89 12.06 1.59
CA GLU A 344 15.95 10.81 2.34
C GLU A 344 14.57 10.15 2.41
N ILE A 345 13.53 10.90 2.82
CA ILE A 345 12.16 10.39 2.89
C ILE A 345 11.69 9.89 1.52
N SER A 346 11.96 10.68 0.48
CA SER A 346 11.54 10.41 -0.90
C SER A 346 12.15 9.13 -1.48
N VAL A 347 13.37 8.78 -1.08
CA VAL A 347 14.04 7.54 -1.51
C VAL A 347 13.62 6.37 -0.62
N ARG A 348 13.68 6.54 0.69
CA ARG A 348 13.56 5.46 1.68
C ARG A 348 12.12 4.95 1.83
N TYR A 349 11.14 5.83 1.60
CA TYR A 349 9.72 5.52 1.70
C TYR A 349 8.98 5.68 0.36
N VAL A 350 9.69 5.57 -0.76
CA VAL A 350 9.14 5.73 -2.13
C VAL A 350 7.95 4.80 -2.42
N TRP A 351 7.86 3.67 -1.72
CA TRP A 351 6.76 2.70 -1.84
C TRP A 351 5.41 3.27 -1.35
N ILE A 352 5.44 4.24 -0.43
CA ILE A 352 4.24 4.96 0.05
C ILE A 352 3.80 5.97 -1.02
N LYS A 353 2.52 5.95 -1.40
CA LYS A 353 1.99 6.82 -2.46
C LYS A 353 2.13 8.29 -2.10
N GLU A 354 1.80 8.66 -0.88
CA GLU A 354 1.79 10.03 -0.39
C GLU A 354 3.20 10.64 -0.32
N VAL A 355 4.24 9.81 -0.18
CA VAL A 355 5.64 10.24 -0.29
C VAL A 355 5.96 10.66 -1.71
N ARG A 356 5.47 9.92 -2.72
CA ARG A 356 5.64 10.30 -4.13
C ARG A 356 4.87 11.58 -4.47
N ASP A 357 3.65 11.70 -3.98
CA ASP A 357 2.84 12.92 -4.16
C ASP A 357 3.49 14.13 -3.46
N PHE A 358 4.08 13.93 -2.28
CA PHE A 358 4.82 14.95 -1.55
C PHE A 358 6.11 15.37 -2.27
N ARG A 359 6.85 14.41 -2.84
CA ARG A 359 8.05 14.68 -3.64
C ARG A 359 7.72 15.58 -4.84
N ASN A 360 6.68 15.26 -5.60
CA ASN A 360 6.25 16.08 -6.73
C ASN A 360 5.90 17.50 -6.27
N TRP A 361 5.18 17.64 -5.14
CA TRP A 361 4.88 18.94 -4.56
C TRP A 361 6.13 19.73 -4.14
N ALA A 362 7.15 19.06 -3.59
CA ALA A 362 8.41 19.70 -3.21
C ALA A 362 9.20 20.15 -4.44
N GLU A 363 9.25 19.33 -5.50
CA GLU A 363 9.92 19.66 -6.77
C GLU A 363 9.22 20.81 -7.52
N GLU A 364 7.88 20.84 -7.56
CA GLU A 364 7.09 21.95 -8.12
C GLU A 364 7.30 23.28 -7.35
N GLY A 365 7.64 23.20 -6.07
CA GLY A 365 7.96 24.35 -5.22
C GLY A 365 9.38 24.88 -5.38
N ILE A 366 10.29 24.11 -5.98
CA ILE A 366 11.68 24.51 -6.29
C ILE A 366 11.74 25.23 -7.65
N GLU A 367 10.78 24.98 -8.54
CA GLU A 367 10.70 25.59 -9.88
C GLU A 367 9.94 26.93 -9.93
N ARG A 368 9.49 27.45 -8.79
CA ARG A 368 8.88 28.78 -8.63
C ARG A 368 9.66 29.63 -7.65
#